data_AF-A0A925GGI2-F1
#
_entry.id   AF-A0A925GGI2-F1
#
_cell.length_a   1.000
_cell.length_b   1.000
_cell.length_c   1.000
_cell.angle_alpha   90.00
_cell.angle_beta   90.00
_cell.angle_gamma   90.00
#
_symmetry.space_group_name_H-M   'P 1'
#
loop_
_entity.id
_entity.type
_entity.pdbx_description
1 polymer ?
#
loop_
_entity_poly.entity_id
_entity_poly.type
_entity_poly.pdbx_seq_one_letter_code
_entity_poly.pdbx_strand_id
1 'polypeptide(L)'
;MQQIIAQIAQEIQVRSNQVEAAVQLLDEGATVPFIARYRKEVTGGLDDIQLRELETRLSYLRELRDRKEAVCKAIDEQGKLTPALTAAIHHAATKQEVEDIYLPFKLKRRTKGQLAKEAGLEPLADALFANPSLVPAEAAEAYLKPPLTAEQIADKQPDFSTVFAVLDGVRDLLSERWAEDPVLVQDLRVWLWNEGLLQSKLAEGKDENNADVSKFRDYFDYDEPIGRVPSHRALAVFRGRALDILDAKLVLPESNVAAAPVNS
;
A
#
# COMPACT_ATOMS: atom_id res chain seq x y z
N MET A 1 22.42 15.02 -7.23
CA MET A 1 22.10 16.30 -6.55
C MET A 1 22.15 17.49 -7.51
N GLN A 2 23.23 17.68 -8.28
CA GLN A 2 23.34 18.82 -9.22
C GLN A 2 22.20 18.90 -10.26
N GLN A 3 21.73 17.77 -10.79
CA GLN A 3 20.56 17.76 -11.70
C GLN A 3 19.27 18.24 -11.02
N ILE A 4 19.05 17.88 -9.76
CA ILE A 4 17.89 18.33 -8.97
C ILE A 4 17.96 19.84 -8.77
N ILE A 5 19.13 20.36 -8.38
CA ILE A 5 19.37 21.80 -8.19
C ILE A 5 19.10 22.57 -9.49
N ALA A 6 19.64 22.09 -10.61
CA ALA A 6 19.43 22.72 -11.91
C ALA A 6 17.96 22.71 -12.36
N GLN A 7 17.26 21.60 -12.14
CA GLN A 7 15.85 21.47 -12.47
C GLN A 7 15.00 22.43 -11.63
N ILE A 8 15.19 22.47 -10.31
CA ILE A 8 14.46 23.39 -9.43
C ILE A 8 14.74 24.84 -9.83
N ALA A 9 16.00 25.19 -10.10
CA ALA A 9 16.39 26.53 -10.52
C ALA A 9 15.63 26.98 -11.79
N GLN A 10 15.45 26.07 -12.75
CA GLN A 10 14.64 26.31 -13.95
C GLN A 10 13.14 26.42 -13.63
N GLU A 11 12.61 25.52 -12.80
CA GLU A 11 11.18 25.49 -12.44
C GLU A 11 10.75 26.78 -11.72
N ILE A 12 11.56 27.28 -10.79
CA ILE A 12 11.24 28.48 -9.98
C ILE A 12 11.88 29.76 -10.51
N GLN A 13 12.56 29.70 -11.66
CA GLN A 13 13.19 30.83 -12.37
C GLN A 13 14.22 31.61 -11.50
N VAL A 14 15.11 30.88 -10.83
CA VAL A 14 16.20 31.45 -10.01
C VAL A 14 17.54 30.85 -10.39
N ARG A 15 18.63 31.35 -9.81
CA ARG A 15 19.97 30.83 -10.09
C ARG A 15 20.24 29.56 -9.29
N SER A 16 20.97 28.60 -9.86
CA SER A 16 21.31 27.33 -9.20
C SER A 16 22.02 27.50 -7.86
N ASN A 17 22.86 28.53 -7.71
CA ASN A 17 23.54 28.82 -6.44
C ASN A 17 22.57 29.26 -5.33
N GLN A 18 21.45 29.91 -5.67
CA GLN A 18 20.41 30.27 -4.70
C GLN A 18 19.68 29.02 -4.22
N VAL A 19 19.38 28.10 -5.14
CA VAL A 19 18.77 26.80 -4.81
C VAL A 19 19.72 25.98 -3.93
N GLU A 20 21.00 25.88 -4.29
CA GLU A 20 22.00 25.14 -3.52
C GLU A 20 22.12 25.66 -2.09
N ALA A 21 22.18 26.98 -1.91
CA ALA A 21 22.22 27.61 -0.59
C ALA A 21 20.94 27.34 0.24
N ALA A 22 19.76 27.42 -0.39
CA ALA A 22 18.50 27.12 0.27
C ALA A 22 18.38 25.64 0.66
N VAL A 23 18.77 24.73 -0.23
CA VAL A 23 18.81 23.28 0.02
C VAL A 23 19.71 22.96 1.21
N GLN A 24 20.90 23.55 1.27
CA GLN A 24 21.80 23.34 2.40
C GLN A 24 21.17 23.76 3.74
N LEU A 25 20.53 24.93 3.78
CA LEU A 25 19.85 25.41 4.99
C LEU A 25 18.69 24.50 5.40
N LEU A 26 17.89 24.01 4.43
CA LEU A 26 16.81 23.06 4.70
C LEU A 26 17.35 21.72 5.23
N ASP A 27 18.46 21.23 4.67
CA ASP A 27 19.12 20.00 5.12
C ASP A 27 19.73 20.13 6.53
N GLU A 28 20.16 21.34 6.90
CA GLU A 28 20.58 21.70 8.27
C GLU A 28 19.40 21.86 9.25
N GLY A 29 18.16 21.70 8.78
CA GLY A 29 16.94 21.74 9.59
C GLY A 29 16.34 23.15 9.74
N ALA A 30 16.79 24.13 8.97
CA ALA A 30 16.16 25.45 8.96
C ALA A 30 14.77 25.38 8.30
N THR A 31 13.80 26.10 8.85
CA THR A 31 12.45 26.18 8.28
C THR A 31 12.33 27.28 7.23
N VAL A 32 11.41 27.15 6.28
CA VAL A 32 11.17 28.17 5.25
C VAL A 32 10.96 29.58 5.84
N PRO A 33 10.11 29.80 6.87
CA PRO A 33 9.96 31.13 7.47
C PRO A 33 11.25 31.68 8.09
N PHE A 34 12.09 30.79 8.65
CA PHE A 34 13.38 31.18 9.19
C PHE A 34 14.33 31.62 8.07
N ILE A 35 14.40 30.86 6.97
CA ILE A 35 15.27 31.17 5.84
C ILE A 35 14.85 32.50 5.19
N ALA A 36 13.55 32.67 4.89
CA ALA A 36 12.99 33.88 4.30
C ALA A 36 13.30 35.14 5.11
N ARG A 37 13.30 35.03 6.45
CA ARG A 37 13.48 36.17 7.36
C ARG A 37 14.93 36.44 7.76
N TYR A 38 15.73 35.40 7.98
CA TYR A 38 17.05 35.50 8.62
C TYR A 38 18.22 34.99 7.77
N ARG A 39 17.96 34.42 6.59
CA ARG A 39 18.98 33.91 5.65
C ARG A 39 18.78 34.42 4.22
N LYS A 40 18.14 35.59 4.09
CA LYS A 40 17.87 36.22 2.80
C LYS A 40 19.13 36.51 1.99
N GLU A 41 20.19 36.99 2.64
CA GLU A 41 21.47 37.26 1.97
C GLU A 41 22.14 35.99 1.44
N VAL A 42 22.08 34.90 2.22
CA VAL A 42 22.70 33.60 1.88
C VAL A 42 22.01 32.97 0.66
N THR A 43 20.70 33.12 0.56
CA THR A 43 19.90 32.61 -0.57
C THR A 43 19.82 33.59 -1.75
N GLY A 44 20.48 34.75 -1.68
CA GLY A 44 20.41 35.77 -2.73
C GLY A 44 19.02 36.38 -2.90
N GLY A 45 18.20 36.39 -1.85
CA GLY A 45 16.93 37.10 -1.83
C GLY A 45 15.68 36.28 -2.08
N LEU A 46 15.72 34.94 -2.00
CA LEU A 46 14.52 34.11 -2.19
C LEU A 46 13.42 34.48 -1.20
N ASP A 47 12.19 34.62 -1.71
CA ASP A 47 11.01 34.91 -0.89
C ASP A 47 10.33 33.63 -0.36
N ASP A 48 9.33 33.82 0.52
CA ASP A 48 8.62 32.70 1.17
C ASP A 48 7.92 31.78 0.14
N ILE A 49 7.40 32.34 -0.95
CA ILE A 49 6.70 31.57 -1.99
C ILE A 49 7.70 30.70 -2.75
N GLN A 50 8.83 31.30 -3.16
CA GLN A 50 9.90 30.59 -3.85
C GLN A 50 10.51 29.48 -2.98
N LEU A 51 10.70 29.73 -1.69
CA LEU A 51 11.25 28.75 -0.75
C LEU A 51 10.30 27.58 -0.47
N ARG A 52 8.99 27.83 -0.38
CA ARG A 52 7.99 26.74 -0.24
C ARG A 52 7.90 25.87 -1.48
N GLU A 53 7.92 26.49 -2.66
CA GLU A 53 7.92 25.76 -3.92
C GLU A 53 9.21 24.93 -4.03
N LEU A 54 10.36 25.52 -3.71
CA LEU A 54 11.65 24.83 -3.66
C LEU A 54 11.61 23.62 -2.71
N GLU A 55 11.12 23.79 -1.48
CA GLU A 55 11.03 22.71 -0.49
C GLU A 55 10.17 21.54 -1.00
N THR A 56 9.00 21.87 -1.56
CA THR A 56 8.07 20.88 -2.13
C THR A 56 8.70 20.13 -3.31
N ARG A 57 9.32 20.85 -4.24
CA ARG A 57 9.97 20.27 -5.41
C ARG A 57 11.21 19.46 -5.04
N LEU A 58 12.01 19.93 -4.09
CA LEU A 58 13.17 19.22 -3.56
C LEU A 58 12.78 17.86 -2.98
N SER A 59 11.74 17.84 -2.14
CA SER A 59 11.21 16.60 -1.56
C SER A 59 10.79 15.62 -2.67
N TYR A 60 9.95 16.07 -3.60
CA TYR A 60 9.49 15.22 -4.70
C TYR A 60 10.63 14.65 -5.56
N LEU A 61 11.61 15.48 -5.93
CA LEU A 61 12.71 15.08 -6.80
C LEU A 61 13.71 14.15 -6.10
N ARG A 62 13.92 14.30 -4.79
CA ARG A 62 14.68 13.33 -3.98
C ARG A 62 13.97 11.98 -3.95
N GLU A 63 12.68 11.97 -3.65
CA GLU A 63 11.89 10.73 -3.66
C GLU A 63 11.88 10.06 -5.04
N LEU A 64 11.81 10.83 -6.13
CA LEU A 64 11.92 10.31 -7.50
C LEU A 64 13.29 9.68 -7.75
N ARG A 65 14.39 10.36 -7.37
CA ARG A 65 15.75 9.82 -7.52
C ARG A 65 15.92 8.54 -6.74
N ASP A 66 15.53 8.53 -5.47
CA ASP A 66 15.69 7.37 -4.59
C ASP A 66 14.86 6.19 -5.13
N ARG A 67 13.68 6.48 -5.70
CA ARG A 67 12.86 5.45 -6.35
C ARG A 67 13.52 4.90 -7.62
N LYS A 68 14.11 5.74 -8.47
CA LYS A 68 14.88 5.30 -9.66
C LYS A 68 16.01 4.35 -9.26
N GLU A 69 16.79 4.70 -8.24
CA GLU A 69 17.88 3.87 -7.72
C GLU A 69 17.37 2.52 -7.20
N ALA A 70 16.29 2.53 -6.42
CA ALA A 70 15.67 1.31 -5.91
C ALA A 70 15.16 0.39 -7.04
N VAL A 71 14.56 0.96 -8.08
CA VAL A 71 14.07 0.20 -9.25
C VAL A 71 15.23 -0.39 -10.05
N CYS A 72 16.29 0.39 -10.33
CA CYS A 72 17.48 -0.13 -11.00
C CYS A 72 18.05 -1.33 -10.23
N LYS A 73 18.24 -1.20 -8.91
CA LYS A 73 18.73 -2.28 -8.06
C LYS A 73 17.82 -3.52 -8.11
N ALA A 74 16.51 -3.34 -8.00
CA ALA A 74 15.55 -4.45 -8.02
C ALA A 74 15.50 -5.20 -9.37
N ILE A 75 15.79 -4.53 -10.47
CA ILE A 75 15.89 -5.15 -11.81
C ILE A 75 17.25 -5.84 -11.98
N ASP A 76 18.32 -5.25 -11.44
CA ASP A 76 19.68 -5.81 -11.46
C ASP A 76 19.80 -7.09 -10.64
N GLU A 77 19.15 -7.14 -9.47
CA GLU A 77 19.02 -8.35 -8.64
C GLU A 77 18.34 -9.52 -9.38
N GLN A 78 17.55 -9.24 -10.43
CA GLN A 78 16.96 -10.24 -11.31
C GLN A 78 17.84 -10.60 -12.51
N GLY A 79 19.01 -9.95 -12.67
CA GLY A 79 19.90 -10.09 -13.82
C GLY A 79 19.34 -9.53 -15.12
N LYS A 80 18.33 -8.65 -15.04
CA LYS A 80 17.58 -8.13 -16.21
C LYS A 80 17.91 -6.67 -16.55
N LEU A 81 18.81 -6.03 -15.80
CA LEU A 81 19.13 -4.62 -16.01
C LEU A 81 20.00 -4.45 -17.25
N THR A 82 19.43 -3.85 -18.29
CA THR A 82 20.16 -3.54 -19.54
C THR A 82 20.59 -2.07 -19.55
N PRO A 83 21.64 -1.70 -20.32
CA PRO A 83 22.01 -0.28 -20.47
C PRO A 83 20.86 0.60 -20.97
N ALA A 84 19.99 0.07 -21.83
CA ALA A 84 18.80 0.76 -22.32
C ALA A 84 17.76 0.98 -21.20
N LEU A 85 17.53 0.01 -20.32
CA LEU A 85 16.63 0.15 -19.17
C LEU A 85 17.19 1.15 -18.15
N THR A 86 18.48 1.08 -17.84
CA THR A 86 19.15 2.05 -16.97
C THR A 86 18.97 3.47 -17.50
N ALA A 87 19.20 3.67 -18.81
CA ALA A 87 18.98 4.96 -19.44
C ALA A 87 17.51 5.41 -19.35
N ALA A 88 16.55 4.53 -19.65
CA ALA A 88 15.12 4.84 -19.56
C ALA A 88 14.69 5.25 -18.15
N ILE A 89 15.13 4.52 -17.10
CA ILE A 89 14.81 4.82 -15.70
C ILE A 89 15.41 6.17 -15.28
N HIS A 90 16.67 6.45 -15.66
CA HIS A 90 17.30 7.73 -15.34
C HIS A 90 16.61 8.92 -16.04
N HIS A 91 16.11 8.74 -17.26
CA HIS A 91 15.42 9.79 -18.02
C HIS A 91 13.94 9.98 -17.65
N ALA A 92 13.32 9.04 -16.93
CA ALA A 92 11.93 9.15 -16.50
C ALA A 92 11.69 10.46 -15.71
N ALA A 93 10.73 11.27 -16.14
CA ALA A 93 10.47 12.58 -15.56
C ALA A 93 9.57 12.51 -14.33
N THR A 94 8.78 11.45 -14.21
CA THR A 94 7.77 11.28 -13.17
C THR A 94 7.92 9.97 -12.41
N LYS A 95 7.38 9.91 -11.19
CA LYS A 95 7.34 8.65 -10.42
C LYS A 95 6.50 7.59 -11.14
N GLN A 96 5.44 8.01 -11.84
CA GLN A 96 4.59 7.10 -12.60
C GLN A 96 5.35 6.44 -13.74
N GLU A 97 6.13 7.19 -14.54
CA GLU A 97 6.95 6.62 -15.60
C GLU A 97 7.97 5.60 -15.06
N VAL A 98 8.55 5.86 -13.88
CA VAL A 98 9.44 4.89 -13.21
C VAL A 98 8.68 3.61 -12.84
N GLU A 99 7.44 3.72 -12.33
CA GLU A 99 6.61 2.54 -12.03
C GLU A 99 6.20 1.79 -13.30
N ASP A 100 5.88 2.48 -14.38
CA ASP A 100 5.47 1.85 -15.64
C ASP A 100 6.63 1.05 -16.25
N ILE A 101 7.85 1.59 -16.20
CA ILE A 101 9.07 0.86 -16.61
C ILE A 101 9.33 -0.33 -15.68
N TYR A 102 9.09 -0.18 -14.37
CA TYR A 102 9.32 -1.23 -13.39
C TYR A 102 8.27 -2.35 -13.44
N LEU A 103 7.06 -2.06 -13.91
CA LEU A 103 5.89 -2.94 -13.85
C LEU A 103 6.16 -4.39 -14.32
N PRO A 104 6.87 -4.64 -15.45
CA PRO A 104 7.16 -6.00 -15.91
C PRO A 104 8.13 -6.77 -15.01
N PHE A 105 8.91 -6.06 -14.20
CA PHE A 105 9.94 -6.62 -13.31
C PHE A 105 9.50 -6.66 -11.86
N LYS A 106 8.36 -6.05 -11.52
CA LYS A 106 7.81 -6.09 -10.17
C LYS A 106 7.49 -7.54 -9.85
N LEU A 107 8.27 -8.13 -8.94
CA LEU A 107 8.03 -9.46 -8.42
C LEU A 107 6.60 -9.48 -7.88
N LYS A 108 5.73 -10.23 -8.53
CA LYS A 108 4.44 -10.59 -7.94
C LYS A 108 4.79 -11.34 -6.66
N ARG A 109 4.21 -10.93 -5.54
CA ARG A 109 4.30 -11.75 -4.32
C ARG A 109 3.83 -13.14 -4.71
N ARG A 110 4.67 -14.16 -4.52
CA ARG A 110 4.24 -15.56 -4.60
C ARG A 110 3.23 -15.76 -3.48
N THR A 111 1.97 -15.60 -3.84
CA THR A 111 0.85 -15.76 -2.93
C THR A 111 0.67 -17.24 -2.62
N LYS A 112 -0.09 -17.56 -1.57
CA LYS A 112 -0.34 -18.96 -1.22
C LYS A 112 -1.12 -19.68 -2.33
N GLY A 113 -2.04 -18.98 -3.00
CA GLY A 113 -2.75 -19.48 -4.18
C GLY A 113 -1.85 -19.72 -5.38
N GLN A 114 -0.89 -18.82 -5.67
CA GLN A 114 0.11 -19.04 -6.73
C GLN A 114 0.99 -20.25 -6.43
N LEU A 115 1.42 -20.39 -5.18
CA LEU A 115 2.21 -21.54 -4.71
C LEU A 115 1.43 -22.86 -4.85
N ALA A 116 0.13 -22.87 -4.52
CA ALA A 116 -0.76 -24.01 -4.74
C ALA A 116 -0.93 -24.31 -6.24
N LYS A 117 -1.05 -23.29 -7.08
CA LYS A 117 -1.14 -23.44 -8.54
C LYS A 117 0.13 -24.02 -9.15
N GLU A 118 1.30 -23.53 -8.74
CA GLU A 118 2.62 -24.05 -9.15
C GLU A 118 2.82 -25.51 -8.69
N ALA A 119 2.26 -25.89 -7.55
CA ALA A 119 2.24 -27.27 -7.08
C ALA A 119 1.24 -28.17 -7.85
N GLY A 120 0.46 -27.61 -8.79
CA GLY A 120 -0.49 -28.36 -9.61
C GLY A 120 -1.81 -28.67 -8.91
N LEU A 121 -2.23 -27.86 -7.93
CA LEU A 121 -3.51 -28.03 -7.21
C LEU A 121 -4.70 -27.41 -7.95
N GLU A 122 -4.48 -26.70 -9.05
CA GLU A 122 -5.55 -26.04 -9.82
C GLU A 122 -6.63 -27.01 -10.34
N PRO A 123 -6.31 -28.21 -10.89
CA PRO A 123 -7.34 -29.15 -11.32
C PRO A 123 -8.22 -29.68 -10.16
N LEU A 124 -7.65 -29.82 -8.95
CA LEU A 124 -8.41 -30.18 -7.75
C LEU A 124 -9.36 -29.07 -7.35
N ALA A 125 -8.88 -27.81 -7.36
CA ALA A 125 -9.69 -26.65 -7.05
C ALA A 125 -10.89 -26.53 -8.01
N ASP A 126 -10.65 -26.73 -9.31
CA ASP A 126 -11.70 -26.69 -10.33
C ASP A 126 -12.70 -27.83 -10.16
N ALA A 127 -12.26 -29.05 -9.86
CA ALA A 127 -13.13 -30.20 -9.64
C ALA A 127 -14.04 -30.01 -8.42
N LEU A 128 -13.47 -29.56 -7.29
CA LEU A 128 -14.23 -29.31 -6.05
C LEU A 128 -15.21 -28.15 -6.20
N PHE A 129 -14.84 -27.10 -6.94
CA PHE A 129 -15.74 -25.99 -7.22
C PHE A 129 -16.89 -26.39 -8.16
N ALA A 130 -16.60 -27.19 -9.19
CA ALA A 130 -17.60 -27.61 -10.17
C ALA A 130 -18.57 -28.67 -9.63
N ASN A 131 -18.16 -29.50 -8.68
CA ASN A 131 -18.98 -30.57 -8.14
C ASN A 131 -18.93 -30.64 -6.60
N PRO A 132 -19.89 -30.01 -5.91
CA PRO A 132 -20.01 -30.05 -4.44
C PRO A 132 -20.28 -31.43 -3.85
N SER A 133 -20.57 -32.46 -4.66
CA SER A 133 -20.79 -33.83 -4.19
C SER A 133 -19.50 -34.62 -3.98
N LEU A 134 -18.35 -34.09 -4.44
CA LEU A 134 -17.05 -34.71 -4.18
C LEU A 134 -16.68 -34.59 -2.70
N VAL A 135 -16.08 -35.64 -2.14
CA VAL A 135 -15.49 -35.59 -0.80
C VAL A 135 -14.11 -34.92 -0.90
N PRO A 136 -13.90 -33.71 -0.34
CA PRO A 136 -12.66 -32.96 -0.56
C PRO A 136 -11.42 -33.70 -0.06
N ALA A 137 -11.54 -34.39 1.08
CA ALA A 137 -10.44 -35.16 1.67
C ALA A 137 -9.96 -36.29 0.76
N GLU A 138 -10.89 -37.05 0.16
CA GLU A 138 -10.58 -38.16 -0.75
C GLU A 138 -9.99 -37.64 -2.07
N ALA A 139 -10.58 -36.59 -2.65
CA ALA A 139 -10.09 -35.99 -3.89
C ALA A 139 -8.68 -35.41 -3.75
N ALA A 140 -8.32 -34.92 -2.56
CA ALA A 140 -7.01 -34.34 -2.27
C ALA A 140 -5.87 -35.37 -2.16
N GLU A 141 -6.17 -36.65 -1.90
CA GLU A 141 -5.14 -37.70 -1.76
C GLU A 141 -4.25 -37.83 -3.01
N ALA A 142 -4.86 -37.67 -4.20
CA ALA A 142 -4.16 -37.74 -5.48
C ALA A 142 -3.17 -36.57 -5.72
N TYR A 143 -3.22 -35.52 -4.88
CA TYR A 143 -2.45 -34.30 -5.04
C TYR A 143 -1.37 -34.11 -3.96
N LEU A 144 -1.22 -35.09 -3.05
CA LEU A 144 -0.17 -35.06 -2.03
C LEU A 144 1.21 -34.97 -2.66
N LYS A 145 2.07 -34.15 -2.06
CA LYS A 145 3.47 -33.98 -2.45
C LYS A 145 4.39 -34.67 -1.46
N PRO A 146 5.62 -35.05 -1.86
CA PRO A 146 6.61 -35.50 -0.91
C PRO A 146 6.84 -34.45 0.20
N PRO A 147 7.14 -34.87 1.44
CA PRO A 147 7.57 -33.97 2.49
C PRO A 147 8.78 -33.14 2.04
N LEU A 148 8.81 -31.87 2.43
CA LEU A 148 9.89 -30.96 2.08
C LEU A 148 11.23 -31.41 2.68
N THR A 149 12.31 -31.20 1.93
CA THR A 149 13.68 -31.31 2.46
C THR A 149 14.04 -30.10 3.32
N ALA A 150 15.07 -30.21 4.16
CA ALA A 150 15.55 -29.09 4.99
C ALA A 150 15.91 -27.84 4.15
N GLU A 151 16.43 -28.04 2.94
CA GLU A 151 16.74 -26.98 1.98
C GLU A 151 15.47 -26.29 1.47
N GLN A 152 14.44 -27.07 1.10
CA GLN A 152 13.16 -26.52 0.64
C GLN A 152 12.40 -25.78 1.75
N ILE A 153 12.54 -26.22 3.00
CA ILE A 153 11.98 -25.52 4.17
C ILE A 153 12.72 -24.19 4.38
N ALA A 154 14.05 -24.17 4.25
CA ALA A 154 14.84 -22.94 4.33
C ALA A 154 14.45 -21.94 3.22
N ASP A 155 14.12 -22.44 2.03
CA ASP A 155 13.61 -21.66 0.89
C ASP A 155 12.12 -21.29 1.01
N LYS A 156 11.46 -21.61 2.14
CA LYS A 156 10.05 -21.33 2.42
C LYS A 156 9.10 -21.88 1.35
N GLN A 157 9.39 -23.06 0.80
CA GLN A 157 8.48 -23.74 -0.10
C GLN A 157 7.19 -24.16 0.66
N PRO A 158 6.04 -24.15 -0.01
CA PRO A 158 4.78 -24.59 0.59
C PRO A 158 4.81 -26.11 0.82
N ASP A 159 4.36 -26.56 1.99
CA ASP A 159 4.18 -27.98 2.27
C ASP A 159 2.81 -28.44 1.77
N PHE A 160 2.78 -29.51 1.00
CA PHE A 160 1.56 -30.16 0.51
C PHE A 160 1.61 -31.67 0.77
N SER A 161 2.34 -32.10 1.80
CA SER A 161 2.50 -33.51 2.17
C SER A 161 1.33 -34.11 2.93
N THR A 162 0.35 -33.28 3.31
CA THR A 162 -0.86 -33.72 4.02
C THR A 162 -2.11 -33.26 3.29
N VAL A 163 -3.20 -34.01 3.46
CA VAL A 163 -4.52 -33.70 2.88
C VAL A 163 -4.98 -32.31 3.34
N PHE A 164 -4.78 -31.97 4.61
CA PHE A 164 -5.11 -30.66 5.16
C PHE A 164 -4.36 -29.54 4.42
N ALA A 165 -3.04 -29.69 4.23
CA ALA A 165 -2.23 -28.67 3.58
C ALA A 165 -2.60 -28.49 2.09
N VAL A 166 -2.93 -29.59 1.39
CA VAL A 166 -3.47 -29.53 0.03
C VAL A 166 -4.78 -28.75 -0.02
N LEU A 167 -5.72 -29.05 0.88
CA LEU A 167 -7.01 -28.35 0.93
C LEU A 167 -6.88 -26.89 1.34
N ASP A 168 -5.95 -26.55 2.23
CA ASP A 168 -5.62 -25.16 2.60
C ASP A 168 -5.10 -24.40 1.37
N GLY A 169 -4.20 -25.01 0.59
CA GLY A 169 -3.71 -24.46 -0.68
C GLY A 169 -4.81 -24.28 -1.72
N VAL A 170 -5.74 -25.24 -1.85
CA VAL A 170 -6.92 -25.12 -2.72
C VAL A 170 -7.81 -23.96 -2.26
N ARG A 171 -8.06 -23.83 -0.96
CA ARG A 171 -8.86 -22.72 -0.40
C ARG A 171 -8.21 -21.38 -0.73
N ASP A 172 -6.91 -21.25 -0.54
CA ASP A 172 -6.19 -20.00 -0.82
C ASP A 172 -6.22 -19.68 -2.33
N LEU A 173 -6.06 -20.68 -3.20
CA LEU A 173 -6.20 -20.54 -4.66
C LEU A 173 -7.60 -20.04 -5.06
N LEU A 174 -8.66 -20.66 -4.55
CA LEU A 174 -10.03 -20.24 -4.85
C LEU A 174 -10.36 -18.86 -4.27
N SER A 175 -9.88 -18.57 -3.05
CA SER A 175 -10.09 -17.26 -2.41
C SER A 175 -9.44 -16.14 -3.21
N GLU A 176 -8.22 -16.35 -3.70
CA GLU A 176 -7.53 -15.39 -4.57
C GLU A 176 -8.28 -15.23 -5.90
N ARG A 177 -8.74 -16.33 -6.51
CA ARG A 177 -9.53 -16.29 -7.75
C ARG A 177 -10.79 -15.44 -7.60
N TRP A 178 -11.51 -15.57 -6.49
CA TRP A 178 -12.71 -14.78 -6.23
C TRP A 178 -12.38 -13.32 -5.88
N ALA A 179 -11.30 -13.09 -5.12
CA ALA A 179 -10.85 -11.74 -4.78
C ALA A 179 -10.35 -10.94 -5.99
N GLU A 180 -9.99 -11.62 -7.08
CA GLU A 180 -9.56 -11.02 -8.34
C GLU A 180 -10.67 -10.98 -9.41
N ASP A 181 -11.85 -11.56 -9.15
CA ASP A 181 -12.98 -11.49 -10.08
C ASP A 181 -13.52 -10.04 -10.15
N PRO A 182 -13.39 -9.37 -11.31
CA PRO A 182 -13.72 -7.95 -11.41
C PRO A 182 -15.23 -7.68 -11.25
N VAL A 183 -16.09 -8.62 -11.61
CA VAL A 183 -17.55 -8.48 -11.48
C VAL A 183 -17.91 -8.57 -10.00
N LEU A 184 -17.44 -9.62 -9.32
CA LEU A 184 -17.71 -9.82 -7.89
C LEU A 184 -17.17 -8.65 -7.05
N VAL A 185 -15.92 -8.23 -7.30
CA VAL A 185 -15.30 -7.13 -6.55
C VAL A 185 -16.04 -5.82 -6.76
N GLN A 186 -16.49 -5.55 -7.98
CA GLN A 186 -17.25 -4.34 -8.28
C GLN A 186 -18.63 -4.36 -7.58
N ASP A 187 -19.33 -5.48 -7.62
CA ASP A 187 -20.62 -5.65 -6.95
C ASP A 187 -20.48 -5.48 -5.43
N LEU A 188 -19.47 -6.11 -4.83
CA LEU A 188 -19.17 -5.96 -3.40
C LEU A 188 -18.79 -4.52 -3.04
N ARG A 189 -18.06 -3.80 -3.91
CA ARG A 189 -17.72 -2.39 -3.68
C ARG A 189 -18.95 -1.49 -3.70
N VAL A 190 -19.84 -1.68 -4.69
CA VAL A 190 -21.10 -0.93 -4.78
C VAL A 190 -21.97 -1.21 -3.57
N TRP A 191 -22.11 -2.48 -3.19
CA TRP A 191 -22.85 -2.88 -2.01
C TRP A 191 -22.27 -2.27 -0.73
N LEU A 192 -20.95 -2.37 -0.51
CA LEU A 192 -20.28 -1.79 0.65
C LEU A 192 -20.41 -0.26 0.69
N TRP A 193 -20.42 0.41 -0.46
CA TRP A 193 -20.63 1.86 -0.53
C TRP A 193 -22.04 2.27 -0.09
N ASN A 194 -23.04 1.45 -0.42
CA ASN A 194 -24.45 1.72 -0.11
C ASN A 194 -24.82 1.36 1.33
N GLU A 195 -24.32 0.22 1.82
CA GLU A 195 -24.73 -0.36 3.10
C GLU A 195 -23.69 -0.18 4.20
N GLY A 196 -22.40 -0.08 3.86
CA GLY A 196 -21.30 -0.07 4.83
C GLY A 196 -21.27 1.16 5.72
N LEU A 197 -20.83 0.97 6.96
CA LEU A 197 -20.64 2.04 7.93
C LEU A 197 -19.15 2.35 8.10
N LEU A 198 -18.80 3.63 8.08
CA LEU A 198 -17.53 4.11 8.61
C LEU A 198 -17.63 4.13 10.13
N GLN A 199 -17.00 3.16 10.78
CA GLN A 199 -16.90 3.09 12.23
C GLN A 199 -15.57 3.68 12.69
N SER A 200 -15.62 4.52 13.72
CA SER A 200 -14.46 5.07 14.42
C SER A 200 -14.58 4.76 15.91
N LYS A 201 -13.49 4.26 16.51
CA LYS A 201 -13.37 4.01 17.95
C LYS A 201 -12.11 4.63 18.53
N LEU A 202 -12.11 4.96 19.81
CA LEU A 202 -10.88 5.32 20.52
C LEU A 202 -9.92 4.12 20.50
N ALA A 203 -8.67 4.37 20.08
CA ALA A 203 -7.63 3.35 20.07
C ALA A 203 -7.31 2.88 21.50
N GLU A 204 -7.00 1.60 21.66
CA GLU A 204 -6.68 1.02 22.96
C GLU A 204 -5.49 1.73 23.63
N GLY A 205 -5.61 1.99 24.93
CA GLY A 205 -4.54 2.61 25.73
C GLY A 205 -4.41 4.14 25.59
N LYS A 206 -5.34 4.82 24.91
CA LYS A 206 -5.38 6.29 24.87
C LYS A 206 -6.23 6.86 26.01
N ASP A 207 -5.75 7.94 26.63
CA ASP A 207 -6.48 8.67 27.66
C ASP A 207 -7.43 9.69 27.02
N GLU A 208 -8.74 9.46 27.18
CA GLU A 208 -9.80 10.33 26.69
C GLU A 208 -9.73 11.77 27.22
N ASN A 209 -9.11 11.97 28.39
CA ASN A 209 -9.02 13.28 29.06
C ASN A 209 -7.80 14.10 28.61
N ASN A 210 -6.89 13.51 27.84
CA ASN A 210 -5.76 14.24 27.28
C ASN A 210 -6.25 15.32 26.30
N ALA A 211 -5.67 16.53 26.35
CA ALA A 211 -6.07 17.66 25.52
C ALA A 211 -5.95 17.40 24.01
N ASP A 212 -5.02 16.53 23.57
CA ASP A 212 -4.83 16.17 22.17
C ASP A 212 -5.77 15.06 21.70
N VAL A 213 -6.15 14.16 22.61
CA VAL A 213 -7.11 13.06 22.35
C VAL A 213 -8.55 13.58 22.38
N SER A 214 -8.88 14.41 23.38
CA SER A 214 -10.22 14.94 23.60
C SER A 214 -10.78 15.78 22.44
N LYS A 215 -9.91 16.31 21.56
CA LYS A 215 -10.28 16.98 20.30
C LYS A 215 -11.07 16.07 19.35
N PHE A 216 -10.96 14.76 19.51
CA PHE A 216 -11.62 13.74 18.67
C PHE A 216 -12.78 13.04 19.37
N ARG A 217 -13.28 13.57 20.51
CA ARG A 217 -14.34 12.92 21.33
C ARG A 217 -15.58 12.54 20.54
N ASP A 218 -15.98 13.36 19.58
CA ASP A 218 -17.14 13.09 18.71
C ASP A 218 -16.98 11.81 17.86
N TYR A 219 -15.78 11.23 17.81
CA TYR A 219 -15.43 10.07 17.01
C TYR A 219 -14.92 8.87 17.83
N PHE A 220 -15.04 8.89 19.16
CA PHE A 220 -14.62 7.77 20.04
C PHE A 220 -15.56 6.57 19.96
N ASP A 221 -16.81 6.79 19.59
CA ASP A 221 -17.80 5.76 19.29
C ASP A 221 -18.75 6.34 18.23
N TYR A 222 -18.32 6.23 16.98
CA TYR A 222 -18.97 6.87 15.84
C TYR A 222 -19.19 5.87 14.73
N ASP A 223 -20.40 5.86 14.18
CA ASP A 223 -20.78 5.11 13.00
C ASP A 223 -21.64 5.97 12.06
N GLU A 224 -21.32 5.96 10.78
CA GLU A 224 -22.13 6.62 9.76
C GLU A 224 -22.04 5.87 8.43
N PRO A 225 -23.14 5.79 7.63
CA PRO A 225 -23.07 5.24 6.29
C PRO A 225 -21.98 5.89 5.45
N ILE A 226 -21.04 5.08 4.93
CA ILE A 226 -19.83 5.55 4.25
C ILE A 226 -20.17 6.50 3.08
N GLY A 227 -21.21 6.18 2.31
CA GLY A 227 -21.66 7.02 1.19
C GLY A 227 -22.26 8.37 1.58
N ARG A 228 -22.52 8.62 2.87
CA ARG A 228 -23.10 9.88 3.40
C ARG A 228 -22.12 10.68 4.25
N VAL A 229 -20.91 10.17 4.51
CA VAL A 229 -19.92 10.87 5.34
C VAL A 229 -19.46 12.15 4.64
N PRO A 230 -19.69 13.35 5.21
CA PRO A 230 -19.23 14.60 4.64
C PRO A 230 -17.71 14.74 4.83
N SER A 231 -17.07 15.47 3.92
CA SER A 231 -15.61 15.56 3.85
C SER A 231 -14.94 15.99 5.16
N HIS A 232 -15.54 16.92 5.91
CA HIS A 232 -14.96 17.39 7.18
C HIS A 232 -14.93 16.31 8.27
N ARG A 233 -15.95 15.43 8.34
CA ARG A 233 -15.98 14.30 9.29
C ARG A 233 -15.00 13.20 8.87
N ALA A 234 -14.97 12.86 7.58
CA ALA A 234 -13.99 11.91 7.06
C ALA A 234 -12.55 12.36 7.36
N LEU A 235 -12.24 13.64 7.12
CA LEU A 235 -10.92 14.21 7.43
C LEU A 235 -10.59 14.18 8.92
N ALA A 236 -11.55 14.44 9.80
CA ALA A 236 -11.35 14.37 11.25
C ALA A 236 -11.01 12.94 11.70
N VAL A 237 -11.76 11.95 11.22
CA VAL A 237 -11.51 10.52 11.50
C VAL A 237 -10.14 10.09 10.96
N PHE A 238 -9.81 10.41 9.71
CA PHE A 238 -8.51 10.06 9.14
C PHE A 238 -7.34 10.75 9.84
N ARG A 239 -7.52 11.99 10.29
CA ARG A 239 -6.51 12.69 11.11
C ARG A 239 -6.32 12.01 12.46
N GLY A 240 -7.40 11.64 13.15
CA GLY A 240 -7.31 10.90 14.41
C GLY A 240 -6.64 9.55 14.24
N ARG A 241 -6.92 8.83 13.15
CA ARG A 241 -6.26 7.58 12.80
C ARG A 241 -4.77 7.75 12.49
N ALA A 242 -4.39 8.79 11.75
CA ALA A 242 -2.98 9.06 11.42
C ALA A 242 -2.14 9.41 12.66
N LEU A 243 -2.78 9.82 13.76
CA LEU A 243 -2.16 10.09 15.05
C LEU A 243 -2.24 8.90 16.02
N ASP A 244 -2.70 7.74 15.54
CA ASP A 244 -2.98 6.54 16.34
C ASP A 244 -3.96 6.78 17.50
N ILE A 245 -4.81 7.82 17.43
CA ILE A 245 -5.82 8.15 18.46
C ILE A 245 -7.11 7.38 18.20
N LEU A 246 -7.48 7.22 16.92
CA LEU A 246 -8.71 6.55 16.52
C LEU A 246 -8.41 5.32 15.66
N ASP A 247 -9.17 4.26 15.89
CA ASP A 247 -9.27 3.13 14.97
C ASP A 247 -10.47 3.34 14.04
N ALA A 248 -10.21 3.46 12.74
CA ALA A 248 -11.26 3.58 11.73
C ALA A 248 -11.37 2.32 10.88
N LYS A 249 -12.58 1.75 10.80
CA LYS A 249 -12.89 0.51 10.08
C LYS A 249 -14.14 0.71 9.21
N LEU A 250 -14.22 -0.02 8.10
CA LEU A 250 -15.49 -0.23 7.42
C LEU A 250 -16.12 -1.48 8.01
N VAL A 251 -17.30 -1.31 8.57
CA VAL A 251 -18.08 -2.41 9.15
C VAL A 251 -19.36 -2.57 8.35
N LEU A 252 -19.88 -3.79 8.35
CA LEU A 252 -21.21 -4.04 7.84
C LEU A 252 -22.21 -3.37 8.80
N PRO A 253 -23.32 -2.84 8.30
CA PRO A 253 -24.40 -2.42 9.17
C PRO A 253 -24.81 -3.66 9.98
N GLU A 254 -25.01 -3.50 11.29
CA GLU A 254 -25.34 -4.64 12.15
C GLU A 254 -26.53 -5.38 11.54
N SER A 255 -26.27 -6.60 11.10
CA SER A 255 -27.30 -7.49 10.65
C SER A 255 -27.96 -8.02 11.91
N ASN A 256 -29.17 -7.55 12.22
CA ASN A 256 -30.06 -8.19 13.17
C ASN A 256 -30.53 -9.53 12.57
N VAL A 257 -29.59 -10.42 12.29
CA VAL A 257 -29.86 -11.83 12.00
C VAL A 257 -30.04 -12.47 13.36
N ALA A 258 -31.26 -12.39 13.88
CA ALA A 258 -31.73 -13.37 14.83
C ALA A 258 -31.35 -14.73 14.24
N ALA A 259 -30.44 -15.44 14.91
CA ALA A 259 -30.09 -16.81 14.56
C ALA A 259 -31.40 -17.58 14.41
N ALA A 260 -31.76 -17.91 13.17
CA ALA A 260 -32.91 -18.77 12.92
C ALA A 260 -32.62 -20.07 13.68
N PRO A 261 -33.52 -20.53 14.57
CA PRO A 261 -33.31 -21.78 15.25
C PRO A 261 -33.25 -22.86 14.17
N VAL A 262 -32.14 -23.59 14.14
CA VAL A 262 -31.99 -24.81 13.36
C VAL A 262 -33.02 -25.78 13.93
N ASN A 263 -34.15 -25.92 13.24
CA ASN A 263 -35.15 -26.93 13.59
C ASN A 263 -34.52 -28.30 13.36
N SER A 264 -34.45 -29.06 14.45
CA SER A 264 -34.07 -30.46 14.59
C SER A 264 -34.88 -31.39 13.69
#